data_AF-A0A3D3L7W6-F1
#
_entry.id   AF-A0A3D3L7W6-F1
#
_cell.length_a   1.000
_cell.length_b   1.000
_cell.length_c   1.000
_cell.angle_alpha   90.00
_cell.angle_beta   90.00
_cell.angle_gamma   90.00
#
_symmetry.space_group_name_H-M   'P 1'
#
loop_
_entity.id
_entity.type
_entity.pdbx_description
1 polymer ?
#
loop_
_entity_poly.entity_id
_entity_poly.type
_entity_poly.pdbx_seq_one_letter_code
_entity_poly.pdbx_strand_id
1 'polypeptide(L)' 'MDQIGADALSMSTFFAWMRQHRLGRKRILDTMLAATFREAGIVFIFTTNSRDFTVLGDFVCVTP' A
#
# COMPACT_ATOMS: atom_id res chain seq x y z
N MET A 1 -17.65 10.94 4.09
CA MET A 1 -16.48 10.06 4.26
C MET A 1 -16.11 9.64 2.85
N ASP A 2 -15.06 10.23 2.28
CA ASP A 2 -14.66 9.91 0.92
C ASP A 2 -14.19 8.46 0.88
N GLN A 3 -14.88 7.64 0.08
CA GLN A 3 -14.52 6.24 -0.09
C GLN A 3 -13.29 6.17 -0.98
N ILE A 4 -12.14 5.83 -0.40
CA ILE A 4 -10.92 5.58 -1.16
C ILE A 4 -11.00 4.13 -1.69
N GLY A 5 -11.24 4.00 -3.00
CA GLY A 5 -11.36 2.72 -3.69
C GLY A 5 -10.13 2.41 -4.54
N ALA A 6 -9.98 1.15 -4.94
CA ALA A 6 -8.95 0.76 -5.89
C ALA A 6 -9.33 1.26 -7.30
N ASP A 7 -8.78 2.40 -7.71
CA ASP A 7 -8.95 2.98 -9.04
C ASP A 7 -7.86 2.52 -10.02
N ALA A 8 -7.91 3.00 -11.26
CA ALA A 8 -6.96 2.59 -12.30
C ALA A 8 -5.49 2.91 -11.94
N LEU A 9 -5.25 4.00 -11.20
CA LEU A 9 -3.89 4.38 -10.78
C LEU A 9 -3.40 3.41 -9.71
N SER A 10 -4.23 3.11 -8.71
CA SER A 10 -3.82 2.22 -7.62
C SER A 10 -3.61 0.78 -8.11
N MET A 11 -4.37 0.34 -9.11
CA MET A 11 -4.12 -0.96 -9.76
C MET A 11 -2.76 -0.99 -10.48
N SER A 12 -2.38 0.09 -11.18
CA SER A 12 -1.10 0.18 -11.87
C SER A 12 0.08 0.11 -10.88
N THR A 13 -0.02 0.86 -9.77
CA THR A 13 0.95 0.88 -8.67
C THR A 13 1.03 -0.48 -7.98
N PHE A 14 -0.13 -1.12 -7.72
CA PHE A 14 -0.20 -2.48 -7.18
C PHE A 14 0.56 -3.49 -8.04
N PHE A 15 0.30 -3.55 -9.35
CA PHE A 15 0.98 -4.50 -10.24
C PHE A 15 2.48 -4.20 -10.35
N ALA A 16 2.85 -2.91 -10.38
CA ALA A 16 4.25 -2.51 -10.38
C ALA A 16 4.98 -3.04 -9.14
N TRP A 17 4.42 -2.85 -7.95
CA TRP A 17 5.02 -3.30 -6.69
C TRP A 17 5.05 -4.82 -6.55
N MET A 18 3.96 -5.51 -6.91
CA MET A 18 3.94 -6.98 -6.91
C MET A 18 5.10 -7.55 -7.74
N ARG A 19 5.40 -6.93 -8.89
CA ARG A 19 6.51 -7.32 -9.77
C ARG A 19 7.88 -6.89 -9.23
N GLN A 20 8.03 -5.64 -8.81
CA GLN A 20 9.30 -5.06 -8.35
C GLN A 20 9.83 -5.78 -7.11
N HIS A 21 8.96 -6.04 -6.13
CA HIS A 21 9.33 -6.71 -4.88
C HIS A 21 9.18 -8.23 -4.94
N ARG A 22 8.84 -8.80 -6.11
CA ARG A 22 8.61 -10.25 -6.33
C ARG A 22 7.69 -10.86 -5.28
N LEU A 23 6.59 -10.18 -4.98
CA LEU A 23 5.71 -10.54 -3.88
C LEU A 23 4.83 -11.73 -4.24
N GLY A 24 4.73 -12.67 -3.30
CA GLY A 24 3.83 -13.79 -3.42
C GLY A 24 2.40 -13.45 -2.99
N ARG A 25 1.50 -14.42 -3.19
CA ARG A 25 0.05 -14.30 -2.92
C ARG A 25 -0.31 -13.78 -1.52
N LYS A 26 0.54 -14.03 -0.51
CA LYS A 26 0.33 -13.59 0.88
C LYS A 26 0.33 -12.07 1.07
N ARG A 27 0.82 -11.31 0.09
CA ARG A 27 0.96 -9.84 0.18
C ARG A 27 -0.02 -9.08 -0.74
N ILE A 28 -0.93 -9.77 -1.42
CA ILE A 28 -1.82 -9.15 -2.40
C ILE A 28 -2.67 -8.03 -1.76
N LEU A 29 -3.33 -8.32 -0.63
CA LEU A 29 -4.20 -7.36 0.03
C LEU A 29 -3.41 -6.17 0.59
N ASP A 30 -2.31 -6.42 1.30
CA ASP A 30 -1.45 -5.36 1.85
C ASP A 30 -0.90 -4.45 0.75
N THR A 31 -0.49 -5.03 -0.39
CA THR A 31 0.06 -4.28 -1.53
C THR A 31 -1.03 -3.45 -2.23
N MET A 32 -2.23 -4.01 -2.39
CA MET A 32 -3.35 -3.29 -2.99
C MET A 32 -3.82 -2.14 -2.09
N LEU A 33 -3.86 -2.36 -0.78
CA LEU A 33 -4.20 -1.33 0.20
C LEU A 33 -3.15 -0.22 0.24
N ALA A 34 -1.87 -0.59 0.29
CA ALA A 34 -0.76 0.35 0.21
C ALA A 34 -0.82 1.19 -1.08
N ALA A 35 -1.07 0.56 -2.23
CA ALA A 35 -1.15 1.30 -3.50
C ALA A 35 -2.32 2.29 -3.50
N THR A 36 -3.45 1.87 -2.94
CA THR A 36 -4.64 2.71 -2.78
C THR A 36 -4.35 3.93 -1.89
N PHE A 37 -3.65 3.74 -0.76
CA PHE A 37 -3.24 4.84 0.10
C PHE A 37 -2.26 5.79 -0.57
N ARG A 38 -1.28 5.25 -1.32
CA ARG A 38 -0.29 6.07 -2.02
C ARG A 38 -0.93 6.97 -3.07
N GLU A 39 -1.84 6.43 -3.89
CA GLU A 39 -2.54 7.23 -4.90
C GLU A 39 -3.52 8.23 -4.29
N ALA A 40 -4.06 7.93 -3.11
CA ALA A 40 -4.84 8.88 -2.32
C ALA A 40 -3.99 9.96 -1.63
N GLY A 41 -2.66 9.96 -1.80
CA GLY A 41 -1.74 10.92 -1.18
C GLY A 41 -1.55 10.73 0.32
N ILE A 42 -1.95 9.58 0.88
CA ILE A 42 -1.75 9.24 2.28
C ILE A 42 -0.26 8.90 2.49
N VAL A 43 0.36 9.51 3.49
CA VAL A 43 1.77 9.27 3.82
C VAL A 43 1.99 8.81 5.26
N PHE A 44 0.99 8.97 6.14
CA PHE A 44 1.03 8.50 7.53
C PHE A 44 0.05 7.35 7.73
N ILE A 45 0.52 6.23 8.28
CA ILE A 45 -0.32 5.06 8.54
C ILE A 45 -0.14 4.61 9.99
N PHE A 46 -1.24 4.54 10.74
CA PHE A 46 -1.26 3.86 12.03
C PHE A 46 -1.48 2.36 11.81
N THR A 47 -0.49 1.52 12.13
CA THR A 47 -0.54 0.09 11.81
C THR A 47 0.33 -0.74 12.73
N THR A 48 -0.08 -1.98 12.98
CA THR A 48 0.75 -3.01 13.64
C THR A 48 1.69 -3.71 12.65
N ASN A 49 1.54 -3.47 11.35
CA ASN A 49 2.34 -4.07 10.28
C ASN A 49 3.25 -3.03 9.60
N SER A 50 4.00 -2.25 10.38
CA SER A 50 4.81 -1.14 9.85
C SER A 50 5.81 -1.61 8.79
N ARG A 51 6.50 -2.74 9.03
CA ARG A 51 7.55 -3.27 8.15
C ARG A 51 7.12 -3.39 6.68
N ASP A 52 5.93 -3.90 6.42
CA ASP A 52 5.48 -4.10 5.04
C ASP A 52 5.11 -2.79 4.36
N PHE A 53 4.46 -1.89 5.10
CA PHE A 53 4.05 -0.59 4.57
C PHE A 53 5.26 0.31 4.31
N THR A 54 6.29 0.30 5.16
CA THR A 54 7.51 1.11 4.92
C THR A 54 8.21 0.73 3.61
N VAL A 55 8.16 -0.54 3.20
CA VAL A 55 8.81 -1.02 1.96
C VAL A 55 8.00 -0.68 0.70
N LEU A 56 6.67 -0.67 0.80
CA LEU A 56 5.80 -0.55 -0.36
C LEU A 56 5.62 0.89 -0.84
N GLY A 57 5.50 1.86 0.07
CA GLY A 57 5.13 3.23 -0.31
C GLY A 57 5.81 4.34 0.46
N ASP A 58 6.94 4.04 1.11
CA ASP A 58 7.68 4.98 1.99
C ASP A 58 6.77 5.64 3.05
N PHE A 59 5.78 4.89 3.54
CA PHE A 59 4.86 5.42 4.54
C PHE A 59 5.58 5.65 5.86
N VAL A 60 5.24 6.76 6.52
CA VAL A 60 5.58 6.99 7.91
C VAL A 60 4.60 6.20 8.77
N CYS A 61 5.06 5.05 9.24
CA CYS A 61 4.26 4.17 10.08
C CYS A 61 4.36 4.58 11.56
N VAL A 62 3.20 4.72 12.21
CA VAL A 62 3.10 4.85 13.66
C VAL A 62 2.55 3.53 14.20
N THR A 63 3.26 2.92 15.13
CA THR A 63 2.83 1.70 15.81
C THR A 63 2.28 2.03 17.20
N PRO A 64 1.26 1.32 17.70
CA PRO A 64 0.85 1.39 19.10
C PRO A 64 1.96 0.95 20.06
#